data_AF-A0A2P4SHT2-F1
#
_entry.id   AF-A0A2P4SHT2-F1
#
_cell.length_a   1.000
_cell.length_b   1.000
_cell.length_c   1.000
_cell.angle_alpha   90.00
_cell.angle_beta   90.00
_cell.angle_gamma   90.00
#
_symmetry.space_group_name_H-M   'P 1'
#
loop_
_entity.id
_entity.type
_entity.pdbx_description
1 polymer ?
#
loop_
_entity_poly.entity_id
_entity_poly.type
_entity_poly.pdbx_seq_one_letter_code
_entity_poly.pdbx_strand_id
1 'polypeptide(L)'
;MKDDPSTVKGAEALMLGEMLTLPQNFGNIFLGETFSSYISVHNDSNQVVKDILVKADLQTSSQRLNLSASTAAVAELKPDCCIDDVIHHEVKEIGTHILVCAVSYTTQTGEKMYFRKFFKFQVQYKAFYSI
;
A
#
# COMPACT_ATOMS: atom_id res chain seq x y z
N MET A 1 21.16 42.70 -12.09
CA MET A 1 20.04 42.63 -13.07
C MET A 1 20.17 41.28 -13.74
N LYS A 2 19.29 40.29 -13.57
CA LYS A 2 17.88 40.26 -13.13
C LYS A 2 17.60 38.87 -12.54
N ASP A 3 16.93 38.82 -11.40
CA ASP A 3 16.01 37.72 -11.05
C ASP A 3 14.88 37.67 -12.09
N ASP A 4 14.38 36.47 -12.41
CA ASP A 4 12.93 36.19 -12.53
C ASP A 4 12.70 34.65 -12.73
N PRO A 5 11.50 34.11 -12.43
CA PRO A 5 11.26 33.27 -11.27
C PRO A 5 10.20 32.22 -11.63
N SER A 6 10.57 31.06 -12.18
CA SER A 6 9.55 30.07 -12.59
C SER A 6 8.97 29.28 -11.41
N THR A 7 8.83 29.90 -10.24
CA THR A 7 7.95 29.43 -9.18
C THR A 7 6.51 29.71 -9.61
N VAL A 8 5.81 28.67 -10.04
CA VAL A 8 4.36 28.66 -9.88
C VAL A 8 4.06 28.37 -8.42
N LYS A 9 3.80 29.45 -7.66
CA LYS A 9 3.07 29.38 -6.39
C LYS A 9 1.61 29.10 -6.72
N GLY A 10 1.09 27.99 -6.20
CA GLY A 10 -0.36 27.72 -6.15
C GLY A 10 -0.98 27.36 -7.50
N ALA A 11 -1.08 26.06 -7.76
CA ALA A 11 -2.09 25.44 -8.62
C ALA A 11 -2.16 23.96 -8.18
N GLU A 12 -2.87 23.66 -7.09
CA GLU A 12 -4.26 23.19 -7.16
C GLU A 12 -4.31 21.85 -7.92
N ALA A 13 -4.36 20.67 -7.30
CA ALA A 13 -5.18 20.29 -6.17
C ALA A 13 -4.49 19.21 -5.33
N LEU A 14 -4.63 19.34 -4.01
CA LEU A 14 -4.45 18.24 -3.06
C LEU A 14 -5.51 17.17 -3.39
N MET A 15 -5.18 16.29 -4.34
CA MET A 15 -5.96 15.10 -4.63
C MET A 15 -5.74 14.13 -3.47
N LEU A 16 -6.62 14.29 -2.48
CA LEU A 16 -6.89 13.38 -1.38
C LEU A 16 -6.85 11.93 -1.89
N GLY A 17 -5.79 11.19 -1.50
CA GLY A 17 -5.74 9.74 -1.63
C GLY A 17 -4.85 9.13 -2.72
N GLU A 18 -4.14 9.90 -3.54
CA GLU A 18 -3.46 9.32 -4.72
C GLU A 18 -2.03 8.78 -4.54
N MET A 19 -1.29 9.08 -3.47
CA MET A 19 0.10 8.58 -3.38
C MET A 19 0.22 7.26 -2.60
N LEU A 20 -0.40 6.21 -3.12
CA LEU A 20 0.11 4.85 -2.93
C LEU A 20 0.14 4.16 -4.29
N THR A 21 0.94 4.71 -5.21
CA THR A 21 1.26 4.01 -6.45
C THR A 21 2.61 3.35 -6.25
N LEU A 22 2.65 2.02 -6.36
CA LEU A 22 3.90 1.35 -6.69
C LEU A 22 4.43 2.02 -7.98
N PRO A 23 5.68 2.50 -8.02
CA PRO A 23 6.23 3.09 -9.24
C PRO A 23 6.02 2.13 -10.42
N GLN A 24 5.64 2.66 -11.59
CA GLN A 24 5.36 1.84 -12.79
C GLN A 24 6.50 0.90 -13.19
N ASN A 25 7.71 1.17 -12.70
CA ASN A 25 8.91 0.36 -12.89
C ASN A 25 9.28 -0.40 -11.59
N PHE A 26 8.28 -0.97 -10.90
CA PHE A 26 8.54 -1.92 -9.81
C PHE A 26 9.43 -3.03 -10.38
N GLY A 27 10.60 -3.23 -9.78
CA GLY A 27 11.61 -4.16 -10.26
C GLY A 27 10.99 -5.51 -10.63
N ASN A 28 11.53 -6.14 -11.67
CA ASN A 28 10.99 -7.41 -12.16
C ASN A 28 10.82 -8.41 -11.00
N ILE A 29 9.59 -8.86 -10.75
CA ILE A 29 9.29 -9.87 -9.74
C ILE A 29 9.35 -11.23 -10.44
N PHE A 30 10.18 -12.13 -9.94
CA PHE A 30 10.34 -13.44 -10.54
C PHE A 30 9.75 -14.56 -9.70
N LEU A 31 9.32 -15.62 -10.37
CA LEU A 31 8.92 -16.86 -9.71
C LEU A 31 10.06 -17.38 -8.82
N GLY A 32 9.74 -17.75 -7.58
CA GLY A 32 10.68 -18.25 -6.58
C GLY A 32 11.41 -17.17 -5.77
N GLU A 33 11.21 -15.88 -6.08
CA GLU A 33 11.73 -14.80 -5.26
C GLU A 33 10.80 -14.47 -4.09
N THR A 34 11.34 -13.82 -3.06
CA THR A 34 10.55 -13.26 -1.96
C THR A 34 10.11 -11.85 -2.33
N PHE A 35 8.82 -11.67 -2.56
CA PHE A 35 8.18 -10.36 -2.63
C PHE A 35 8.08 -9.77 -1.21
N SER A 36 8.71 -8.62 -1.00
CA SER A 36 8.60 -7.85 0.24
C SER A 36 7.89 -6.53 -0.04
N SER A 37 6.88 -6.19 0.75
CA SER A 37 6.18 -4.91 0.65
C SER A 37 6.04 -4.28 2.02
N TYR A 38 6.39 -3.00 2.10
CA TYR A 38 6.12 -2.15 3.25
C TYR A 38 4.76 -1.47 3.07
N ILE A 39 3.91 -1.56 4.08
CA ILE A 39 2.59 -0.95 4.12
C ILE A 39 2.60 0.04 5.28
N SER A 40 2.27 1.29 5.02
CA SER A 40 2.08 2.29 6.05
C SER A 40 0.71 2.94 5.96
N VAL A 41 0.00 2.99 7.07
CA VAL A 41 -1.33 3.60 7.21
C VAL A 41 -1.20 4.80 8.11
N HIS A 42 -1.35 5.99 7.53
CA HIS A 42 -1.19 7.26 8.23
C HIS A 42 -2.54 7.82 8.68
N ASN A 43 -2.59 8.39 9.86
CA ASN A 43 -3.67 9.27 10.27
C ASN A 43 -3.28 10.73 10.03
N ASP A 44 -3.54 11.20 8.82
CA ASP A 44 -3.31 12.60 8.42
C ASP A 44 -4.46 13.54 8.84
N SER A 45 -5.38 13.06 9.69
CA SER A 45 -6.47 13.87 10.23
C SER A 45 -6.07 14.52 11.55
N ASN A 46 -6.80 15.56 11.95
CA ASN A 46 -6.62 16.21 13.24
C ASN A 46 -7.35 15.48 14.40
N GLN A 47 -7.87 14.27 14.16
CA GLN A 47 -8.66 13.51 15.15
C GLN A 47 -8.04 12.14 15.42
N VAL A 48 -8.22 11.66 16.66
CA VAL A 48 -7.87 10.27 17.01
C VAL A 48 -8.91 9.33 16.39
N VAL A 49 -8.44 8.32 15.66
CA VAL A 49 -9.29 7.23 15.15
C VAL A 49 -9.08 5.97 15.97
N LYS A 50 -10.08 5.08 15.98
CA LYS A 50 -10.11 3.88 16.83
C LYS A 50 -10.38 2.61 16.03
N ASP A 51 -10.19 1.47 16.67
CA ASP A 51 -10.51 0.13 16.13
C ASP A 51 -9.93 -0.09 14.73
N ILE A 52 -8.67 0.31 14.52
CA ILE A 52 -8.04 0.27 13.21
C ILE A 52 -7.66 -1.17 12.90
N LEU A 53 -8.13 -1.66 11.76
CA LEU A 53 -7.79 -2.99 11.24
C LEU A 53 -7.21 -2.83 9.84
N VAL A 54 -5.97 -3.30 9.68
CA VAL A 54 -5.26 -3.34 8.40
C VAL A 54 -5.26 -4.78 7.91
N LYS A 55 -5.62 -4.97 6.64
CA LYS A 55 -5.59 -6.28 5.97
C LYS A 55 -4.83 -6.17 4.67
N ALA A 56 -3.95 -7.12 4.42
CA ALA A 56 -3.23 -7.30 3.17
C ALA A 56 -3.58 -8.68 2.60
N ASP A 57 -4.28 -8.71 1.46
CA ASP A 57 -4.57 -9.92 0.71
C ASP A 57 -3.81 -9.91 -0.61
N LEU A 58 -3.20 -11.02 -0.99
CA LEU A 58 -2.63 -11.21 -2.33
C LEU A 58 -3.59 -12.05 -3.18
N GLN A 59 -4.07 -11.46 -4.26
CA GLN A 59 -4.85 -12.16 -5.27
C GLN A 59 -3.94 -12.58 -6.43
N THR A 60 -3.97 -13.87 -6.75
CA THR A 60 -3.36 -14.46 -7.95
C THR A 60 -4.46 -14.94 -8.90
N SER A 61 -4.10 -15.58 -10.01
CA SER A 61 -5.10 -16.14 -10.92
C SER A 61 -5.80 -17.37 -10.30
N SER A 62 -5.10 -18.09 -9.42
CA SER A 62 -5.60 -19.32 -8.80
C SER A 62 -6.25 -19.12 -7.44
N GLN A 63 -5.83 -18.12 -6.65
CA GLN A 63 -6.25 -18.01 -5.25
C GLN A 63 -6.15 -16.59 -4.67
N ARG A 64 -6.70 -16.44 -3.46
CA ARG A 64 -6.51 -15.26 -2.60
C ARG A 64 -5.86 -15.69 -1.29
N LEU A 65 -4.70 -15.14 -0.99
CA LEU A 65 -3.94 -15.40 0.24
C LEU A 65 -4.04 -14.20 1.17
N ASN A 66 -4.29 -14.44 2.46
CA ASN A 66 -4.15 -13.39 3.47
C ASN A 66 -2.67 -13.31 3.91
N LEU A 67 -2.05 -12.15 3.70
CA LEU A 67 -0.66 -11.86 4.03
C LEU A 67 -0.49 -10.98 5.29
N SER A 68 -1.59 -10.60 5.94
CA SER A 68 -1.56 -9.73 7.12
C SER A 68 -0.84 -10.44 8.28
N ALA A 69 0.27 -9.88 8.76
CA ALA A 69 1.05 -10.49 9.85
C ALA A 69 0.36 -10.34 11.22
N SER A 70 -0.38 -9.23 11.40
CA SER A 70 -1.02 -8.88 12.67
C SER A 70 -2.54 -8.83 12.52
N THR A 71 -3.24 -9.71 13.23
CA THR A 71 -4.72 -9.74 13.31
C THR A 71 -5.28 -8.85 14.42
N ALA A 72 -4.42 -8.30 15.28
CA ALA A 72 -4.82 -7.45 16.38
C ALA A 72 -5.21 -6.07 15.86
N ALA A 73 -6.44 -5.65 16.17
CA ALA A 73 -6.86 -4.28 15.90
C ALA A 73 -5.99 -3.31 16.72
N VAL A 74 -5.51 -2.26 16.08
CA VAL A 74 -4.87 -1.15 16.77
C VAL A 74 -5.98 -0.33 17.42
N ALA A 75 -5.95 -0.23 18.76
CA ALA A 75 -7.04 0.37 19.51
C ALA A 75 -7.26 1.85 19.17
N GLU A 76 -6.17 2.62 19.04
CA GLU A 76 -6.21 4.05 18.71
C GLU A 76 -5.01 4.46 17.86
N LEU A 77 -5.23 5.39 16.92
CA LEU A 77 -4.19 6.00 16.11
C LEU A 77 -4.35 7.53 16.18
N LYS A 78 -3.35 8.21 16.75
CA LYS A 78 -3.35 9.66 16.95
C LYS A 78 -3.08 10.42 15.63
N PRO A 79 -3.40 11.72 15.56
CA PRO A 79 -2.94 12.59 14.48
C PRO A 79 -1.44 12.44 14.24
N ASP A 80 -1.04 12.48 12.97
CA ASP A 80 0.35 12.40 12.49
C ASP A 80 1.08 11.09 12.84
N CYS A 81 0.38 10.09 13.39
CA CYS A 81 0.92 8.76 13.63
C CYS A 81 0.59 7.81 12.49
N CYS A 82 1.40 6.76 12.35
CA CYS A 82 1.20 5.71 11.36
C CYS A 82 1.25 4.31 11.99
N ILE A 83 0.67 3.35 11.26
CA ILE A 83 0.82 1.92 11.48
C ILE A 83 1.64 1.37 10.33
N ASP A 84 2.74 0.72 10.67
CA ASP A 84 3.67 0.15 9.70
C ASP A 84 3.63 -1.38 9.75
N ASP A 85 3.61 -2.01 8.59
CA ASP A 85 3.72 -3.46 8.44
C ASP A 85 4.65 -3.83 7.27
N VAL A 86 5.32 -4.96 7.38
CA VAL A 86 6.16 -5.51 6.31
C VAL A 86 5.70 -6.93 6.00
N ILE A 87 5.11 -7.09 4.82
CA ILE A 87 4.71 -8.40 4.32
C ILE A 87 5.84 -9.03 3.52
N HIS A 88 6.02 -10.33 3.72
CA HIS A 88 6.95 -11.16 2.98
C HIS A 88 6.19 -12.32 2.37
N HIS A 89 6.33 -12.53 1.06
CA HIS A 89 5.66 -13.59 0.35
C HIS A 89 6.58 -14.22 -0.68
N GLU A 90 6.84 -15.51 -0.55
CA GLU A 90 7.50 -16.28 -1.60
C GLU A 90 6.57 -16.43 -2.80
N VAL A 91 7.02 -15.95 -3.96
CA VAL A 91 6.24 -15.92 -5.19
C VAL A 91 6.20 -17.31 -5.81
N LYS A 92 5.00 -17.90 -5.86
CA LYS A 92 4.78 -19.29 -6.30
C LYS A 92 4.02 -19.44 -7.62
N GLU A 93 3.56 -18.33 -8.18
CA GLU A 93 2.73 -18.31 -9.38
C GLU A 93 3.23 -17.21 -10.32
N ILE A 94 3.13 -17.44 -11.62
CA ILE A 94 3.43 -16.44 -12.66
C ILE A 94 2.16 -15.69 -13.07
N GLY A 95 2.34 -14.53 -13.70
CA GLY A 95 1.24 -13.77 -14.27
C GLY A 95 0.88 -12.54 -13.43
N THR A 96 -0.38 -12.11 -13.51
CA THR A 96 -0.84 -10.91 -12.81
C THR A 96 -1.20 -11.21 -11.37
N HIS A 97 -0.55 -10.51 -10.46
CA HIS A 97 -0.85 -10.53 -9.03
C HIS A 97 -1.40 -9.16 -8.61
N ILE A 98 -2.30 -9.15 -7.64
CA ILE A 98 -2.89 -7.92 -7.10
C ILE A 98 -2.80 -7.98 -5.57
N LEU A 99 -1.97 -7.12 -4.99
CA LEU A 99 -1.97 -6.89 -3.55
C LEU A 99 -3.13 -5.94 -3.21
N VAL A 100 -4.00 -6.37 -2.31
CA VAL A 100 -5.18 -5.64 -1.86
C VAL A 100 -4.94 -5.24 -0.40
N CYS A 101 -4.73 -3.96 -0.17
CA CYS A 101 -4.59 -3.41 1.18
C CYS A 101 -5.92 -2.76 1.57
N ALA A 102 -6.57 -3.27 2.60
CA ALA A 102 -7.83 -2.76 3.12
C ALA A 102 -7.65 -2.25 4.55
N VAL A 103 -8.24 -1.11 4.85
CA VAL A 103 -8.22 -0.50 6.17
C VAL A 103 -9.65 -0.22 6.60
N SER A 104 -10.00 -0.62 7.81
CA SER A 104 -11.20 -0.13 8.49
C SER A 104 -10.83 0.56 9.79
N TYR A 105 -11.58 1.59 10.16
CA TYR A 105 -11.40 2.29 11.43
C TYR A 105 -12.73 2.93 11.86
N THR A 106 -12.82 3.31 13.13
CA THR A 106 -13.92 4.06 13.71
C THR A 106 -13.48 5.51 13.92
N THR A 107 -14.25 6.47 13.43
CA THR A 107 -14.02 7.91 13.70
C THR A 107 -14.34 8.25 15.16
N GLN A 108 -13.96 9.45 15.61
CA GLN A 108 -14.34 9.93 16.94
C GLN A 108 -15.86 10.08 17.11
N THR A 109 -16.61 10.28 16.03
CA THR A 109 -18.08 10.32 16.00
C THR A 109 -18.74 8.94 16.07
N GLY A 110 -17.94 7.85 16.07
CA GLY A 110 -18.44 6.47 16.10
C GLY A 110 -18.78 5.90 14.72
N GLU A 111 -18.47 6.61 13.65
CA GLU A 111 -18.74 6.16 12.28
C GLU A 111 -17.67 5.17 11.83
N LYS A 112 -18.12 4.05 11.24
CA LYS A 112 -17.21 3.03 10.69
C LYS A 112 -16.83 3.39 9.28
N MET A 113 -15.54 3.62 9.06
CA MET A 113 -14.94 3.93 7.78
C MET A 113 -14.21 2.71 7.23
N TYR A 114 -14.21 2.59 5.91
CA TYR A 114 -13.53 1.50 5.20
C TYR A 114 -13.02 1.98 3.85
N PHE A 115 -11.77 1.66 3.54
CA PHE A 115 -11.22 1.84 2.20
C PHE A 115 -10.27 0.71 1.83
N ARG A 116 -9.99 0.57 0.54
CA ARG A 116 -9.02 -0.39 0.02
C ARG A 116 -8.29 0.17 -1.18
N LYS A 117 -7.03 -0.25 -1.33
CA LYS A 117 -6.20 0.02 -2.50
C LYS A 117 -5.73 -1.27 -3.15
N PHE A 118 -5.56 -1.20 -4.48
CA PHE A 118 -5.18 -2.32 -5.32
C PHE A 118 -3.85 -2.02 -5.98
N PHE A 119 -2.93 -2.96 -5.86
CA PHE A 119 -1.56 -2.84 -6.30
C PHE A 119 -1.26 -4.00 -7.24
N LYS A 120 -1.40 -3.74 -8.54
CA LYS A 120 -1.20 -4.75 -9.57
C LYS A 120 0.28 -4.83 -9.97
N PHE A 121 0.83 -6.04 -9.99
CA PHE A 121 2.18 -6.30 -10.48
C PHE A 121 2.23 -7.60 -11.29
N GLN A 122 3.27 -7.73 -12.12
CA GLN A 122 3.46 -8.88 -12.98
C GLN A 122 4.63 -9.73 -12.49
N VAL A 123 4.39 -11.04 -12.38
CA VAL A 123 5.41 -12.03 -12.08
C VAL A 123 5.83 -12.74 -13.37
N GLN A 124 7.14 -12.85 -13.60
CA GLN A 124 7.73 -13.45 -14.80
C GLN A 124 8.76 -14.53 -14.46
N TYR A 125 9.21 -15.26 -15.48
CA TYR A 125 10.40 -16.11 -15.34
C TYR A 125 11.66 -15.27 -15.38
N LYS A 126 12.67 -15.67 -14.60
CA LYS A 126 14.00 -15.09 -14.69
C LYS A 126 14.64 -15.55 -15.99
N ALA A 127 14.99 -14.61 -16.87
CA ALA A 127 15.71 -14.93 -18.09
C ALA A 127 17.13 -15.38 -17.74
N PHE A 128 17.42 -16.67 -17.84
CA PHE A 128 18.78 -17.19 -17.79
C PHE A 128 19.37 -17.11 -19.19
N TYR A 129 20.18 -16.09 -19.46
CA TYR A 129 21.09 -16.15 -20.61
C TYR A 129 22.20 -17.15 -20.26
N SER A 130 22.11 -18.37 -20.81
CA SER A 130 23.29 -19.24 -20.90
C SER A 130 24.20 -18.66 -21.99
N ILE A 131 25.45 -18.41 -21.62
CA ILE A 131 26.57 -18.16 -22.53
C ILE A 131 27.11 -19.51 -22.98
#